data_AF-A0A0N0PC04-F1
#
_entry.id   AF-A0A0N0PC04-F1
#
_cell.length_a   1.000
_cell.length_b   1.000
_cell.length_c   1.000
_cell.angle_alpha   90.00
_cell.angle_beta   90.00
_cell.angle_gamma   90.00
#
_symmetry.space_group_name_H-M   'P 1'
#
loop_
_entity.id
_entity.type
_entity.pdbx_description
1 polymer ?
#
loop_
_entity_poly.entity_id
_entity_poly.type
_entity_poly.pdbx_seq_one_letter_code
_entity_poly.pdbx_strand_id
1 'polypeptide(L)'
;MSVGCVTVGSSTVMKQVRVNPKYRYITLTYRPIQGRPNPDQRHFQLVWRCERTPRPNTTWSPTHASDRIIVRASNPGQFESDCSEGWWQRGVSDNSVHFTGRVGINTDRPDESCVINGNLKVMGHIVHPSDARAKHNIEELDTAQQLRNVQSIRVVKFNYDPSFAEHSGLLGHDPRRAAPHADTGVIAQEVRRVIPEAVKEAGDVTLPNGDTIPNFLVVNKVQCSGYSERT
;
A
#
# COMPACT_ATOMS: atom_id res chain seq x y z
N MET A 1 -39.20 26.83 -9.23
CA MET A 1 -38.70 28.19 -8.92
C MET A 1 -39.62 28.71 -7.83
N SER A 2 -39.09 29.10 -6.67
CA SER A 2 -39.94 29.68 -5.62
C SER A 2 -39.65 31.17 -5.48
N VAL A 3 -40.70 31.94 -5.22
CA VAL A 3 -40.62 33.38 -4.98
C VAL A 3 -41.13 33.61 -3.58
N GLY A 4 -40.26 34.14 -2.72
CA GLY A 4 -40.60 34.58 -1.37
C GLY A 4 -40.56 36.11 -1.33
N CYS A 5 -41.52 36.70 -0.63
CA CYS A 5 -41.58 38.15 -0.42
C CYS A 5 -41.48 38.41 1.09
N VAL A 6 -40.54 39.27 1.49
CA VAL A 6 -40.40 39.70 2.89
C VAL A 6 -40.41 41.22 2.90
N THR A 7 -41.32 41.80 3.67
CA THR A 7 -41.42 43.24 3.87
C THR A 7 -40.82 43.59 5.22
N VAL A 8 -39.86 44.52 5.24
CA VAL A 8 -39.24 45.04 6.46
C VAL A 8 -39.37 46.56 6.41
N GLY A 9 -40.23 47.12 7.28
CA GLY A 9 -40.57 48.55 7.26
C GLY A 9 -41.32 48.94 5.98
N SER A 10 -40.93 50.05 5.35
CA SER A 10 -41.52 50.55 4.08
C SER A 10 -40.94 49.89 2.82
N SER A 11 -40.03 48.93 2.97
CA SER A 11 -39.30 48.31 1.85
C SER A 11 -39.70 46.84 1.70
N THR A 12 -40.06 46.46 0.47
CA THR A 12 -40.39 45.08 0.12
C THR A 12 -39.24 44.45 -0.66
N VAL A 13 -38.68 43.35 -0.15
CA VAL A 13 -37.61 42.60 -0.80
C VAL A 13 -38.18 41.30 -1.36
N MET A 14 -37.99 41.09 -2.66
CA MET A 14 -38.34 39.83 -3.31
C MET A 14 -37.11 38.94 -3.45
N LYS A 15 -37.21 37.70 -2.98
CA LYS A 15 -36.18 36.66 -3.15
C LYS A 15 -36.70 35.60 -4.11
N GLN A 16 -35.98 35.39 -5.21
CA GLN A 16 -36.28 34.36 -6.18
C GLN A 16 -35.19 33.29 -6.18
N VAL A 17 -35.56 32.03 -5.95
CA VAL A 17 -34.61 30.92 -5.89
C VAL A 17 -34.90 29.90 -6.99
N ARG A 18 -33.88 29.58 -7.79
CA ARG A 18 -33.88 28.48 -8.75
C ARG A 18 -32.96 27.37 -8.24
N VAL A 19 -33.56 26.24 -7.88
CA VAL A 19 -32.85 25.05 -7.40
C VAL A 19 -32.59 24.11 -8.58
N ASN A 20 -31.42 23.48 -8.60
CA ASN A 20 -30.97 22.51 -9.62
C ASN A 20 -30.99 23.01 -11.08
N PRO A 21 -30.37 24.16 -11.39
CA PRO A 21 -30.14 24.53 -12.79
C PRO A 21 -29.19 23.51 -13.44
N LYS A 22 -29.62 22.90 -14.54
CA LYS A 22 -28.78 21.99 -15.34
C LYS A 22 -28.08 22.77 -16.45
N TYR A 23 -26.78 22.55 -16.62
CA TYR A 23 -26.04 23.05 -17.77
C TYR A 23 -26.24 22.10 -18.95
N ARG A 24 -26.56 22.67 -20.12
CA ARG A 24 -26.73 21.90 -21.36
C ARG A 24 -25.39 21.54 -22.02
N TYR A 25 -24.34 22.28 -21.70
CA TYR A 25 -23.02 22.16 -22.31
C TYR A 25 -21.94 22.02 -21.24
N ILE A 26 -20.89 21.31 -21.60
CA ILE A 26 -19.67 21.19 -20.81
C ILE A 26 -18.61 22.17 -21.32
N THR A 27 -17.68 22.51 -20.44
CA THR A 27 -16.54 23.33 -20.81
C THR A 27 -15.57 22.47 -21.62
N LEU A 28 -15.31 22.88 -22.87
CA LEU A 28 -14.32 22.23 -23.72
C LEU A 28 -12.94 22.26 -23.05
N THR A 29 -12.20 21.16 -23.24
CA THR A 29 -10.76 21.07 -22.98
C THR A 29 -10.30 20.98 -21.51
N TYR A 30 -11.03 20.26 -20.65
CA TYR A 30 -10.46 19.74 -19.40
C TYR A 30 -9.54 18.53 -19.68
N ARG A 31 -8.40 18.77 -20.31
CA ARG A 31 -7.27 17.83 -20.33
C ARG A 31 -6.05 18.55 -19.81
N PRO A 32 -5.58 18.24 -18.59
CA PRO A 32 -4.31 18.76 -18.09
C PRO A 32 -3.18 18.34 -19.05
N ILE A 33 -2.36 19.30 -19.48
CA ILE A 33 -1.13 19.01 -20.22
C ILE A 33 0.00 19.16 -19.19
N GLN A 34 0.68 18.06 -18.87
CA GLN A 34 1.83 18.06 -17.95
C GLN A 34 1.56 18.73 -16.59
N GLY A 35 0.42 18.41 -15.96
CA GLY A 35 0.08 18.89 -14.61
C GLY A 35 -0.26 20.38 -14.50
N ARG A 36 -0.29 21.13 -15.61
CA ARG A 36 -0.69 22.54 -15.63
C ARG A 36 -2.11 22.71 -16.17
N PRO A 37 -2.86 23.74 -15.70
CA PRO A 37 -4.13 24.10 -16.31
C PRO A 37 -3.92 24.35 -17.80
N ASN A 38 -4.82 23.79 -18.62
CA ASN A 38 -4.72 23.96 -20.06
C ASN A 38 -4.81 25.47 -20.41
N PRO A 39 -3.82 26.04 -21.14
CA PRO A 39 -3.87 27.43 -21.55
C PRO A 39 -5.12 27.78 -22.38
N ASP A 40 -5.70 26.79 -23.07
CA ASP A 40 -6.93 26.93 -23.85
C ASP A 40 -8.23 26.65 -23.08
N GLN A 41 -8.17 26.50 -21.76
CA GLN A 41 -9.34 26.24 -20.93
C GLN A 41 -10.41 27.33 -21.14
N ARG A 42 -11.56 26.92 -21.70
CA ARG A 42 -12.73 27.80 -21.83
C ARG A 42 -13.43 27.90 -20.47
N HIS A 43 -14.27 28.92 -20.28
CA HIS A 43 -15.00 29.14 -19.04
C HIS A 43 -16.40 29.65 -19.36
N PHE A 44 -17.36 29.33 -18.50
CA PHE A 44 -18.69 29.95 -18.52
C PHE A 44 -18.76 31.07 -17.49
N GLN A 45 -19.66 32.02 -17.71
CA GLN A 45 -20.10 32.95 -16.68
C GLN A 45 -21.62 32.84 -16.56
N LEU A 46 -22.11 32.82 -15.34
CA LEU A 46 -23.53 32.91 -15.09
C LEU A 46 -23.92 34.38 -15.17
N VAL A 47 -24.78 34.71 -16.13
CA VAL A 47 -25.34 36.06 -16.27
C VAL A 47 -26.77 36.02 -15.78
N TRP A 48 -27.13 36.96 -14.90
CA TRP A 48 -28.50 37.17 -14.52
C TRP A 48 -28.92 38.62 -14.76
N ARG A 49 -30.17 38.76 -15.15
CA ARG A 49 -30.81 40.04 -15.47
C ARG A 49 -32.24 40.00 -14.98
N CYS A 50 -32.69 41.11 -14.42
CA CYS A 50 -34.12 41.34 -14.20
C CYS A 50 -34.67 42.05 -15.43
N GLU A 51 -35.65 41.45 -16.11
CA GLU A 51 -36.34 42.09 -17.22
C GLU A 51 -37.72 42.53 -16.79
N ARG A 52 -38.05 43.79 -17.10
CA ARG A 52 -39.39 44.33 -16.93
C ARG A 52 -40.08 44.30 -18.30
N THR A 53 -41.28 43.74 -18.39
CA THR A 53 -42.06 43.73 -19.63
C THR A 53 -42.17 45.17 -20.16
N PRO A 54 -41.70 45.46 -21.38
CA PRO A 54 -41.49 46.83 -21.81
C PRO A 54 -42.83 47.50 -22.12
N ARG A 55 -43.05 48.68 -21.54
CA ARG A 55 -43.82 49.74 -22.21
C ARG A 55 -42.90 50.37 -23.27
N PRO A 56 -43.42 51.01 -24.33
CA PRO A 56 -42.65 51.35 -25.54
C PRO A 56 -41.37 52.18 -25.34
N ASN A 57 -41.13 52.77 -24.16
CA ASN A 57 -39.91 53.53 -23.83
C ASN A 57 -39.22 53.04 -22.53
N THR A 58 -39.08 51.73 -22.31
CA THR A 58 -38.47 51.21 -21.07
C THR A 58 -36.95 51.05 -21.23
N THR A 59 -36.19 51.63 -20.31
CA THR A 59 -34.74 51.47 -20.23
C THR A 59 -34.33 50.09 -19.72
N TRP A 60 -33.21 49.60 -20.25
CA TRP A 60 -32.59 48.33 -19.92
C TRP A 60 -32.13 48.29 -18.45
N SER A 61 -32.61 47.31 -17.67
CA SER A 61 -32.16 47.08 -16.29
C SER A 61 -30.73 46.51 -16.21
N PRO A 62 -30.02 46.72 -15.08
CA PRO A 62 -28.63 46.27 -14.90
C PRO A 62 -28.50 44.74 -14.99
N THR A 63 -27.40 44.31 -15.60
CA THR A 63 -27.03 42.91 -15.78
C THR A 63 -25.82 42.60 -14.91
N HIS A 64 -25.82 41.46 -14.23
CA HIS A 64 -24.71 41.01 -13.39
C HIS A 64 -24.19 39.68 -13.90
N ALA A 65 -22.86 39.52 -13.85
CA ALA A 65 -22.16 38.31 -14.25
C ALA A 65 -21.35 37.74 -13.08
N SER A 66 -21.24 36.41 -13.00
CA SER A 66 -20.40 35.71 -12.03
C SER A 66 -18.93 35.67 -12.47
N ASP A 67 -18.09 35.20 -11.55
CA ASP A 67 -16.75 34.71 -11.89
C ASP A 67 -16.79 33.55 -12.88
N ARG A 68 -15.63 33.22 -13.42
CA ARG A 68 -15.42 32.14 -14.40
C ARG A 68 -15.69 30.78 -13.76
N ILE A 69 -16.59 30.00 -14.36
CA ILE A 69 -17.02 28.67 -13.91
C ILE A 69 -16.59 27.62 -14.94
N ILE A 70 -16.12 26.48 -14.44
CA ILE A 70 -15.82 25.28 -15.24
C ILE A 70 -16.91 24.25 -15.00
N VAL A 71 -17.59 23.83 -16.06
CA VAL A 71 -18.64 22.80 -16.03
C VAL A 71 -18.06 21.52 -16.62
N ARG A 72 -17.92 20.49 -15.80
CA ARG A 72 -17.41 19.17 -16.22
C ARG A 72 -18.58 18.22 -16.43
N ALA A 73 -18.52 17.37 -17.46
CA ALA A 73 -19.44 16.24 -17.54
C ALA A 73 -19.21 15.36 -16.30
N SER A 74 -20.28 15.04 -15.58
CA SER A 74 -20.27 13.91 -14.67
C SER A 74 -20.16 12.65 -15.52
N ASN A 75 -18.95 12.18 -15.76
CA ASN A 75 -18.71 10.93 -16.47
C ASN A 75 -18.72 9.82 -15.41
N PRO A 76 -19.73 8.93 -15.37
CA PRO A 76 -19.88 7.94 -14.29
C PRO A 76 -18.73 6.93 -14.22
N GLY A 77 -17.97 6.76 -15.31
CA GLY A 77 -16.74 5.96 -15.37
C GLY A 77 -15.44 6.76 -15.22
N GLN A 78 -15.51 8.05 -14.86
CA GLN A 78 -14.34 8.90 -14.56
C GLN A 78 -14.29 9.26 -13.07
N PHE A 79 -15.05 8.53 -12.26
CA PHE A 79 -14.85 8.36 -10.82
C PHE A 79 -14.55 6.90 -10.48
N GLU A 80 -13.99 6.14 -11.42
CA GLU A 80 -12.93 5.24 -11.00
C GLU A 80 -11.79 6.17 -10.57
N SER A 81 -11.79 6.52 -9.29
CA SER A 81 -10.62 7.09 -8.64
C SER A 81 -9.46 6.21 -9.04
N ASP A 82 -8.59 6.74 -9.89
CA ASP A 82 -7.27 6.22 -10.24
C ASP A 82 -7.05 4.77 -9.79
N CYS A 83 -7.59 3.81 -10.54
CA CYS A 83 -7.17 2.40 -10.47
C CYS A 83 -5.72 2.28 -10.99
N SER A 84 -4.79 3.09 -10.48
CA SER A 84 -3.33 3.06 -10.70
C SER A 84 -2.54 4.18 -10.02
N GLU A 85 -3.12 5.07 -9.18
CA GLU A 85 -2.32 6.07 -8.43
C GLU A 85 -2.54 5.96 -6.92
N GLY A 86 -1.56 5.36 -6.24
CA GLY A 86 -1.47 5.35 -4.79
C GLY A 86 -1.61 3.96 -4.15
N TRP A 87 -0.81 2.98 -4.58
CA TRP A 87 -0.60 1.75 -3.80
C TRP A 87 -0.32 2.11 -2.33
N TRP A 88 0.44 3.17 -2.13
CA TRP A 88 0.73 3.79 -0.85
C TRP A 88 -0.22 4.95 -0.57
N GLN A 89 -1.04 4.82 0.47
CA GLN A 89 -2.01 5.83 0.91
C GLN A 89 -1.50 6.56 2.16
N ARG A 90 -1.92 7.80 2.41
CA ARG A 90 -1.57 8.49 3.67
C ARG A 90 -2.22 7.76 4.84
N GLY A 91 -1.42 7.40 5.84
CA GLY A 91 -1.90 6.75 7.05
C GLY A 91 -2.54 7.75 8.02
N VAL A 92 -3.24 7.21 9.02
CA VAL A 92 -3.97 8.00 10.04
C VAL A 92 -3.02 8.77 10.97
N SER A 93 -1.81 8.25 11.18
CA SER A 93 -0.78 8.88 12.00
C SER A 93 -0.06 9.99 11.22
N ASP A 94 0.48 10.98 11.96
CA ASP A 94 1.24 12.04 11.32
C ASP A 94 2.47 11.50 10.57
N ASN A 95 2.73 12.09 9.41
CA ASN A 95 3.75 11.69 8.45
C ASN A 95 3.80 10.18 8.13
N SER A 96 2.66 9.49 8.16
CA SER A 96 2.59 8.05 7.88
C SER A 96 2.06 7.75 6.48
N VAL A 97 2.50 6.63 5.93
CA VAL A 97 2.05 6.07 4.65
C VAL A 97 1.78 4.59 4.89
N HIS A 98 0.66 4.09 4.37
CA HIS A 98 0.20 2.72 4.57
C HIS A 98 -0.08 2.05 3.21
N PHE A 99 0.23 0.76 3.14
CA PHE A 99 -0.14 -0.13 2.05
C PHE A 99 -0.84 -1.34 2.67
N THR A 100 -1.96 -1.76 2.10
CA THR A 100 -2.67 -2.97 2.52
C THR A 100 -2.60 -4.01 1.41
N GLY A 101 -1.84 -5.07 1.65
CA GLY A 101 -1.63 -6.16 0.69
C GLY A 101 -0.27 -6.84 0.90
N ARG A 102 0.14 -7.67 -0.06
CA ARG A 102 1.48 -8.27 -0.08
C ARG A 102 2.48 -7.37 -0.80
N VAL A 103 3.67 -7.20 -0.22
CA VAL A 103 4.77 -6.41 -0.79
C VAL A 103 5.91 -7.34 -1.18
N GLY A 104 6.23 -7.39 -2.46
CA GLY A 104 7.43 -8.06 -2.97
C GLY A 104 8.51 -7.05 -3.32
N ILE A 105 9.69 -7.17 -2.72
CA ILE A 105 10.91 -6.46 -3.15
C ILE A 105 11.74 -7.44 -3.96
N ASN A 106 11.96 -7.13 -5.25
CA ASN A 106 12.69 -8.00 -6.19
C ASN A 106 12.03 -9.38 -6.42
N THR A 107 10.73 -9.49 -6.18
CA THR A 107 9.87 -10.64 -6.51
C THR A 107 8.49 -10.14 -6.90
N ASP A 108 7.89 -10.74 -7.94
CA ASP A 108 6.53 -10.45 -8.40
C ASP A 108 5.48 -11.40 -7.78
N ARG A 109 5.93 -12.42 -7.04
CA ARG A 109 5.08 -13.44 -6.40
C ARG A 109 5.41 -13.59 -4.91
N PRO A 110 5.07 -12.60 -4.06
CA PRO A 110 5.22 -12.73 -2.63
C PRO A 110 4.23 -13.77 -2.07
N ASP A 111 4.77 -14.80 -1.41
CA ASP A 111 4.03 -15.83 -0.68
C ASP A 111 3.58 -15.35 0.71
N GLU A 112 4.36 -14.47 1.34
CA GLU A 112 4.03 -13.79 2.60
C GLU A 112 3.64 -12.30 2.43
N SER A 113 3.32 -11.63 3.54
CA SER A 113 2.90 -10.22 3.53
C SER A 113 4.00 -9.26 3.07
N CYS A 114 5.26 -9.57 3.35
CA CYS A 114 6.41 -8.82 2.87
C CYS A 114 7.55 -9.79 2.55
N VAL A 115 7.96 -9.84 1.29
CA VAL A 115 9.01 -10.75 0.82
C VAL A 115 10.10 -9.93 0.16
N ILE A 116 11.34 -10.14 0.58
CA ILE A 116 12.51 -9.47 0.01
C ILE A 116 13.38 -10.54 -0.62
N ASN A 117 13.45 -10.56 -1.95
CA ASN A 117 14.40 -11.38 -2.67
C ASN A 117 15.75 -10.65 -2.73
N GLY A 118 16.50 -10.71 -1.63
CA GLY A 118 17.79 -10.05 -1.46
C GLY A 118 18.10 -9.74 0.00
N ASN A 119 19.09 -8.87 0.21
CA ASN A 119 19.56 -8.55 1.55
C ASN A 119 18.78 -7.38 2.17
N LEU A 120 18.41 -7.53 3.44
CA LEU A 120 17.82 -6.47 4.25
C LEU A 120 18.88 -5.90 5.20
N LYS A 121 19.29 -4.65 4.99
CA LYS A 121 20.18 -3.91 5.91
C LYS A 121 19.33 -3.08 6.88
N VAL A 122 19.38 -3.43 8.17
CA VAL A 122 18.67 -2.71 9.23
C VAL A 122 19.68 -1.96 10.10
N MET A 123 19.53 -0.64 10.20
CA MET A 123 20.36 0.21 11.08
C MET A 123 19.71 0.47 12.45
N GLY A 124 18.55 -0.13 12.70
CA GLY A 124 17.79 -0.06 13.96
C GLY A 124 17.46 -1.45 14.51
N HIS A 125 16.32 -1.57 15.19
CA HIS A 125 15.90 -2.83 15.82
C HIS A 125 14.73 -3.47 15.09
N ILE A 126 14.83 -4.78 14.85
CA ILE A 126 13.66 -5.62 14.56
C ILE A 126 13.00 -5.94 15.90
N VAL A 127 11.76 -5.51 16.07
CA VAL A 127 11.03 -5.65 17.34
C VAL A 127 10.29 -6.98 17.36
N HIS A 128 10.54 -7.80 18.38
CA HIS A 128 9.81 -9.02 18.67
C HIS A 128 9.14 -8.90 20.04
N PRO A 129 7.84 -8.53 20.11
CA PRO A 129 7.16 -8.39 21.39
C PRO A 129 7.07 -9.75 22.10
N SER A 130 7.54 -9.82 23.35
CA SER A 130 7.67 -11.06 24.11
C SER A 130 7.03 -10.99 25.51
N ASP A 131 5.94 -10.24 25.65
CA ASP A 131 5.19 -10.01 26.89
C ASP A 131 4.35 -11.24 27.30
N ALA A 132 4.34 -11.59 28.59
CA ALA A 132 3.56 -12.69 29.14
C ALA A 132 2.04 -12.49 28.96
N ARG A 133 1.55 -11.24 28.95
CA ARG A 133 0.13 -10.92 28.73
C ARG A 133 -0.35 -11.22 27.30
N ALA A 134 0.58 -11.29 26.35
CA ALA A 134 0.31 -11.65 24.97
C ALA A 134 0.54 -13.15 24.69
N LYS A 135 0.99 -13.92 25.70
CA LYS A 135 1.29 -15.35 25.59
C LYS A 135 0.22 -16.16 26.31
N HIS A 136 -0.21 -17.25 25.67
CA HIS A 136 -1.12 -18.24 26.25
C HIS A 136 -0.44 -19.62 26.23
N ASN A 137 -0.88 -20.54 27.09
CA ASN A 137 -0.32 -21.89 27.23
C ASN A 137 1.18 -21.91 27.51
N ILE A 138 1.62 -21.16 28.52
CA ILE A 138 3.03 -21.12 28.93
C ILE A 138 3.33 -22.41 29.72
N GLU A 139 4.11 -23.29 29.11
CA GLU A 139 4.58 -24.53 29.73
C GLU A 139 6.09 -24.41 30.00
N GLU A 140 6.51 -24.76 31.22
CA GLU A 140 7.93 -24.84 31.55
C GLU A 140 8.54 -26.10 30.97
N LEU A 141 9.68 -25.96 30.31
CA LEU A 141 10.45 -27.08 29.78
C LEU A 141 11.64 -27.38 30.69
N ASP A 142 12.03 -28.65 30.79
CA ASP A 142 13.24 -29.04 31.53
C ASP A 142 14.51 -28.46 30.89
N THR A 143 15.09 -27.47 31.57
CA THR A 143 16.31 -26.79 31.14
C THR A 143 17.48 -27.76 30.93
N ALA A 144 17.57 -28.84 31.71
CA ALA A 144 18.66 -29.80 31.56
C ALA A 144 18.52 -30.61 30.27
N GLN A 145 17.30 -31.02 29.92
CA GLN A 145 17.02 -31.65 28.64
C GLN A 145 17.24 -30.70 27.47
N GLN A 146 16.79 -29.44 27.58
CA GLN A 146 17.01 -28.45 26.51
C GLN A 146 18.49 -28.11 26.31
N LEU A 147 19.29 -28.08 27.37
CA LEU A 147 20.73 -27.91 27.25
C LEU A 147 21.38 -29.11 26.53
N ARG A 148 21.00 -30.35 26.87
CA ARG A 148 21.46 -31.56 26.17
C ARG A 148 21.10 -31.52 24.68
N ASN A 149 19.88 -31.08 24.38
CA ASN A 149 19.40 -30.89 23.01
C ASN A 149 20.30 -29.90 22.26
N VAL A 150 20.54 -28.71 22.80
CA VAL A 150 21.42 -27.70 22.18
C VAL A 150 22.86 -28.21 22.01
N GLN A 151 23.40 -28.92 23.00
CA GLN A 151 24.74 -29.51 22.92
C GLN A 151 24.88 -30.57 21.82
N SER A 152 23.79 -31.24 21.45
CA SER A 152 23.80 -32.24 20.38
C SER A 152 23.76 -31.63 18.97
N ILE A 153 23.50 -30.33 18.84
CA ILE A 153 23.44 -29.64 17.55
C ILE A 153 24.87 -29.41 17.04
N ARG A 154 25.16 -29.93 15.85
CA ARG A 154 26.46 -29.78 15.20
C ARG A 154 26.56 -28.46 14.46
N VAL A 155 27.63 -27.72 14.74
CA VAL A 155 28.00 -26.51 13.99
C VAL A 155 28.94 -26.89 12.85
N VAL A 156 28.58 -26.50 11.63
CA VAL A 156 29.31 -26.82 10.39
C VAL A 156 29.76 -25.57 9.66
N LYS A 157 30.85 -25.68 8.91
CA LYS A 157 31.21 -24.71 7.87
C LYS A 157 30.73 -25.22 6.53
N PHE A 158 30.11 -24.38 5.73
CA PHE A 158 29.54 -24.77 4.45
C PHE A 158 29.64 -23.65 3.42
N ASN A 159 29.59 -24.03 2.16
CA ASN A 159 29.44 -23.13 1.03
C ASN A 159 28.09 -23.43 0.40
N TYR A 160 27.34 -22.40 0.02
CA TYR A 160 26.13 -22.59 -0.78
C TYR A 160 26.50 -23.04 -2.20
N ASP A 161 25.58 -23.79 -2.83
CA ASP A 161 25.66 -24.05 -4.25
C ASP A 161 25.58 -22.72 -5.03
N PRO A 162 26.44 -22.47 -6.05
CA PRO A 162 26.43 -21.23 -6.80
C PRO A 162 25.06 -20.88 -7.41
N SER A 163 24.34 -21.88 -7.93
CA SER A 163 23.01 -21.68 -8.54
C SER A 163 21.97 -21.24 -7.51
N PHE A 164 22.05 -21.79 -6.29
CA PHE A 164 21.19 -21.40 -5.18
C PHE A 164 21.54 -20.03 -4.62
N ALA A 165 22.83 -19.73 -4.51
CA ALA A 165 23.33 -18.46 -3.98
C ALA A 165 22.96 -17.28 -4.88
N GLU A 166 23.07 -17.44 -6.21
CA GLU A 166 22.64 -16.45 -7.19
C GLU A 166 21.12 -16.21 -7.11
N HIS A 167 20.33 -17.28 -7.08
CA HIS A 167 18.87 -17.19 -6.98
C HIS A 167 18.40 -16.50 -5.69
N SER A 168 19.04 -16.83 -4.56
CA SER A 168 18.61 -16.38 -3.22
C SER A 168 19.21 -15.02 -2.82
N GLY A 169 20.02 -14.40 -3.68
CA GLY A 169 20.62 -13.08 -3.43
C GLY A 169 21.56 -13.04 -2.21
N LEU A 170 22.17 -14.17 -1.85
CA LEU A 170 23.01 -14.29 -0.65
C LEU A 170 24.33 -13.52 -0.81
N LEU A 171 24.67 -12.71 0.20
CA LEU A 171 25.93 -11.96 0.28
C LEU A 171 27.14 -12.91 0.23
N GLY A 172 28.02 -12.70 -0.75
CA GLY A 172 29.26 -13.48 -0.92
C GLY A 172 29.44 -14.06 -2.32
N HIS A 173 28.36 -14.16 -3.10
CA HIS A 173 28.43 -14.53 -4.51
C HIS A 173 28.81 -13.31 -5.37
N ASP A 174 30.07 -12.89 -5.27
CA ASP A 174 30.69 -12.10 -6.33
C ASP A 174 31.32 -13.09 -7.32
N PRO A 175 30.79 -13.23 -8.55
CA PRO A 175 31.37 -14.12 -9.56
C PRO A 175 32.83 -13.75 -9.92
N ARG A 176 33.32 -12.59 -9.47
CA ARG A 176 34.70 -12.11 -9.65
C ARG A 176 35.63 -12.46 -8.48
N ARG A 177 35.13 -13.02 -7.38
CA ARG A 177 35.91 -13.29 -6.17
C ARG A 177 36.40 -14.75 -6.19
N ALA A 178 37.72 -14.93 -6.11
CA ALA A 178 38.40 -16.21 -6.33
C ALA A 178 38.19 -17.28 -5.24
N ALA A 179 37.51 -16.97 -4.12
CA ALA A 179 37.31 -17.91 -3.03
C ALA A 179 35.83 -17.90 -2.57
N PRO A 180 35.15 -19.06 -2.53
CA PRO A 180 33.80 -19.16 -1.99
C PRO A 180 33.81 -18.77 -0.51
N HIS A 181 32.82 -17.96 -0.09
CA HIS A 181 32.67 -17.56 1.30
C HIS A 181 32.17 -18.77 2.11
N ALA A 182 32.98 -19.25 3.05
CA ALA A 182 32.61 -20.32 3.96
C ALA A 182 31.80 -19.74 5.13
N ASP A 183 30.49 -19.98 5.12
CA ASP A 183 29.59 -19.61 6.20
C ASP A 183 29.64 -20.67 7.31
N THR A 184 29.34 -20.23 8.53
CA THR A 184 29.21 -21.12 9.70
C THR A 184 27.74 -21.19 10.10
N GLY A 185 27.20 -22.39 10.27
CA GLY A 185 25.80 -22.58 10.63
C GLY A 185 25.48 -24.00 11.08
N VAL A 186 24.19 -24.33 11.02
CA VAL A 186 23.63 -25.63 11.44
C VAL A 186 22.82 -26.22 10.30
N ILE A 187 22.67 -27.54 10.29
CA ILE A 187 21.89 -28.25 9.26
C ILE A 187 20.45 -28.44 9.75
N ALA A 188 19.47 -27.94 9.00
CA ALA A 188 18.05 -27.95 9.38
C ALA A 188 17.51 -29.36 9.66
N GLN A 189 17.92 -30.35 8.87
CA GLN A 189 17.52 -31.76 9.04
C GLN A 189 18.02 -32.35 10.36
N GLU A 190 19.20 -31.94 10.83
CA GLU A 190 19.75 -32.37 12.12
C GLU A 190 19.02 -31.68 13.27
N VAL A 191 18.77 -30.37 13.16
CA VAL A 191 17.99 -29.62 14.17
C VAL A 191 16.59 -30.20 14.32
N ARG A 192 15.92 -30.59 13.21
CA ARG A 192 14.57 -31.18 13.24
C ARG A 192 14.49 -32.47 14.09
N ARG A 193 15.57 -33.24 14.19
CA ARG A 193 15.60 -34.47 15.01
C ARG A 193 15.67 -34.19 16.51
N VAL A 194 16.19 -33.02 16.88
CA VAL A 194 16.46 -32.64 18.27
C VAL A 194 15.39 -31.69 18.79
N ILE A 195 15.03 -30.70 17.98
CA ILE A 195 14.08 -29.62 18.28
C ILE A 195 13.18 -29.45 17.04
N PRO A 196 12.20 -30.36 16.82
CA PRO A 196 11.37 -30.38 15.62
C PRO A 196 10.60 -29.07 15.40
N GLU A 197 10.16 -28.42 16.47
CA GLU A 197 9.40 -27.16 16.45
C GLU A 197 10.21 -25.96 15.95
N ALA A 198 11.54 -26.05 15.95
CA ALA A 198 12.42 -24.99 15.47
C ALA A 198 12.59 -24.99 13.94
N VAL A 199 12.06 -26.00 13.24
CA VAL A 199 12.21 -26.18 11.79
C VAL A 199 10.86 -26.16 11.09
N LYS A 200 10.72 -25.30 10.08
CA LYS A 200 9.52 -25.18 9.26
C LYS A 200 9.81 -25.59 7.82
N GLU A 201 8.80 -26.17 7.17
CA GLU A 201 8.83 -26.48 5.74
C GLU A 201 8.40 -25.23 4.96
N ALA A 202 9.24 -24.78 4.04
CA ALA A 202 9.04 -23.60 3.20
C ALA A 202 8.67 -23.96 1.75
N GLY A 203 8.15 -25.17 1.53
CA GLY A 203 7.78 -25.68 0.21
C GLY A 203 8.97 -26.02 -0.68
N ASP A 204 8.69 -26.23 -1.97
CA ASP A 204 9.69 -26.61 -2.96
C ASP A 204 10.36 -25.38 -3.57
N VAL A 205 11.69 -25.37 -3.62
CA VAL A 205 12.47 -24.26 -4.21
C VAL A 205 13.03 -24.73 -5.55
N THR A 206 12.59 -24.09 -6.63
CA THR A 206 13.12 -24.33 -7.99
C THR A 206 14.34 -23.44 -8.24
N LEU A 207 15.48 -24.07 -8.49
CA LEU A 207 16.75 -23.43 -8.82
C LEU A 207 16.78 -22.95 -10.28
N PRO A 208 17.62 -21.97 -10.64
CA PRO A 208 17.76 -21.47 -12.01
C PRO A 208 18.29 -22.51 -13.00
N ASN A 209 18.97 -23.56 -12.50
CA ASN A 209 19.49 -24.66 -13.30
C ASN A 209 18.42 -25.71 -13.65
N GLY A 210 17.18 -25.57 -13.16
CA GLY A 210 16.07 -26.50 -13.36
C GLY A 210 15.94 -27.56 -12.27
N ASP A 211 16.88 -27.65 -11.33
CA ASP A 211 16.78 -28.56 -10.19
C ASP A 211 15.76 -28.03 -9.19
N THR A 212 15.00 -28.92 -8.56
CA THR A 212 14.04 -28.54 -7.51
C THR A 212 14.51 -29.14 -6.19
N ILE A 213 14.62 -28.31 -5.15
CA ILE A 213 14.85 -28.76 -3.78
C ILE A 213 13.48 -28.99 -3.14
N PRO A 214 13.03 -30.24 -2.98
CA PRO A 214 11.74 -30.51 -2.39
C PRO A 214 11.77 -30.27 -0.88
N ASN A 215 10.67 -29.74 -0.33
CA ASN A 215 10.48 -29.52 1.12
C ASN A 215 11.66 -28.78 1.77
N PHE A 216 11.99 -27.60 1.24
CA PHE A 216 13.07 -26.76 1.76
C PHE A 216 12.82 -26.46 3.25
N LEU A 217 13.77 -26.81 4.10
CA LEU A 217 13.64 -26.65 5.55
C LEU A 217 14.32 -25.36 6.01
N VAL A 218 13.56 -24.51 6.68
CA VAL A 218 14.05 -23.27 7.27
C VAL A 218 14.09 -23.41 8.78
N VAL A 219 15.26 -23.17 9.36
CA VAL A 219 15.41 -23.08 10.82
C VAL A 219 15.02 -21.69 11.26
N ASN A 220 14.14 -21.63 12.26
CA ASN A 220 13.76 -20.37 12.85
C ASN A 220 14.90 -19.78 13.68
N LYS A 221 15.67 -18.86 13.08
CA LYS A 221 16.85 -18.28 13.74
C LYS A 221 16.51 -17.27 14.86
N VAL A 222 15.24 -16.85 15.00
CA VAL A 222 14.86 -15.80 15.97
C VAL A 222 13.55 -16.07 16.74
N GLN A 223 12.84 -17.16 16.47
CA GLN A 223 11.59 -17.48 17.16
C GLN A 223 11.69 -18.84 17.86
N CYS A 224 11.62 -18.82 19.19
CA CYS A 224 11.00 -19.92 19.92
C CYS A 224 9.49 -19.80 19.69
N SER A 225 8.96 -20.42 18.62
CA SER A 225 7.53 -20.41 18.32
C SER A 225 6.86 -21.69 18.82
N GLY A 226 6.12 -21.58 19.92
CA GLY A 226 5.00 -22.48 20.19
C GLY A 226 3.79 -21.99 19.42
N TYR A 227 3.50 -22.60 18.28
CA TYR A 227 2.17 -22.56 17.67
C TYR A 227 1.71 -24.01 17.55
N SER A 228 0.83 -24.43 18.47
CA SER A 228 0.05 -25.65 18.28
C SER A 228 -1.16 -25.29 17.44
N GLU A 229 -1.19 -25.73 16.18
CA GLU A 229 -2.45 -25.92 15.48
C GLU A 229 -3.18 -27.05 16.20
N ARG A 230 -4.37 -26.76 16.74
CA ARG A 230 -5.39 -27.78 16.96
C ARG A 230 -6.59 -27.42 16.10
N THR A 231 -7.10 -28.48 15.49
CA THR A 231 -8.17 -28.63 14.50
C THR A 231 -9.46 -27.91 14.88
#